data_AF-A0A1H9D8D9-F1
#
_entry.id   AF-A0A1H9D8D9-F1
#
_cell.length_a   1.000
_cell.length_b   1.000
_cell.length_c   1.000
_cell.angle_alpha   90.00
_cell.angle_beta   90.00
_cell.angle_gamma   90.00
#
_symmetry.space_group_name_H-M   'P 1'
#
loop_
_entity.id
_entity.type
_entity.pdbx_description
1 polymer ?
#
loop_
_entity_poly.entity_id
_entity_poly.type
_entity_poly.pdbx_seq_one_letter_code
_entity_poly.pdbx_strand_id
1 'polypeptide(L)'
;MTGDAGRAVQEGWDDVPVDGPETIAERRLLASFGQRAREVNLSRVGRLSELFDRADAGRLDEDGRREAENLAHQLVGSAGTFGQAGASLEAVEVERYFAVTDEGAAWSAAAGAAGARRALDRLRAELAR
;
A
#
# COMPACT_ATOMS: atom_id res chain seq x y z
N MET A 1 -26.15 -42.28 -44.18
CA MET A 1 -27.31 -41.36 -44.32
C MET A 1 -28.13 -41.58 -43.06
N THR A 2 -28.29 -40.69 -42.09
CA THR A 2 -28.14 -39.22 -41.89
C THR A 2 -28.27 -39.10 -40.35
N GLY A 3 -27.35 -38.51 -39.59
CA GLY A 3 -27.06 -37.08 -39.55
C GLY A 3 -28.17 -36.35 -38.80
N ASP A 4 -28.01 -36.14 -37.48
CA ASP A 4 -28.63 -35.04 -36.70
C ASP A 4 -27.88 -34.94 -35.35
N ALA A 5 -26.70 -34.32 -35.33
CA ALA A 5 -26.49 -32.89 -35.14
C ALA A 5 -26.92 -32.41 -33.75
N GLY A 6 -25.92 -32.00 -32.99
CA GLY A 6 -26.07 -31.56 -31.62
C GLY A 6 -26.94 -30.32 -31.51
N ARG A 7 -27.66 -30.24 -30.39
CA ARG A 7 -28.23 -29.00 -29.91
C ARG A 7 -27.57 -28.67 -28.59
N ALA A 8 -26.33 -28.19 -28.68
CA ALA A 8 -25.77 -27.38 -27.61
C ALA A 8 -26.65 -26.14 -27.52
N VAL A 9 -27.40 -26.05 -26.42
CA VAL A 9 -28.06 -24.79 -26.04
C VAL A 9 -26.91 -23.84 -25.69
N GLN A 10 -26.52 -23.02 -26.67
CA GLN A 10 -25.85 -21.76 -26.40
C GLN A 10 -26.84 -20.94 -25.57
N GLU A 11 -26.73 -21.06 -24.25
CA GLU A 11 -27.23 -20.02 -23.36
C GLU A 11 -26.42 -18.77 -23.71
N GLY A 12 -27.07 -17.86 -24.44
CA GLY A 12 -26.55 -16.53 -24.69
C GLY A 12 -26.37 -15.85 -23.35
N TRP A 13 -25.12 -15.79 -22.90
CA TRP A 13 -24.69 -14.72 -22.02
C TRP A 13 -24.65 -13.49 -22.92
N ASP A 14 -25.83 -12.94 -23.21
CA ASP A 14 -25.97 -11.69 -23.93
C ASP A 14 -25.02 -10.68 -23.30
N ASP A 15 -24.19 -10.08 -24.15
CA ASP A 15 -23.18 -9.10 -23.83
C ASP A 15 -23.68 -8.15 -22.73
N VAL A 16 -23.24 -8.38 -21.49
CA VAL A 16 -23.28 -7.32 -20.48
C VAL A 16 -22.42 -6.22 -21.09
N PRO A 17 -22.99 -5.04 -21.38
CA PRO A 17 -22.20 -3.98 -21.96
C PRO A 17 -21.01 -3.73 -21.02
N VAL A 18 -19.79 -3.94 -21.52
CA VAL A 18 -18.55 -3.75 -20.76
C VAL A 18 -18.45 -2.31 -20.19
N ASP A 19 -19.30 -1.41 -20.70
CA ASP A 19 -19.45 -0.02 -20.30
C ASP A 19 -20.91 0.39 -20.01
N GLY A 20 -21.72 -0.50 -19.44
CA GLY A 20 -23.05 -0.16 -18.92
C GLY A 20 -22.98 0.90 -17.80
N PRO A 21 -24.07 1.65 -17.54
CA PRO A 21 -24.09 2.69 -16.52
C PRO A 21 -23.74 2.15 -15.11
N GLU A 22 -24.09 0.90 -14.82
CA GLU A 22 -23.71 0.20 -13.59
C GLU A 22 -22.19 0.01 -13.50
N THR A 23 -21.54 -0.44 -14.58
CA THR A 23 -20.07 -0.63 -14.63
C THR A 23 -19.34 0.71 -14.51
N ILE A 24 -19.90 1.79 -15.06
CA ILE A 24 -19.35 3.15 -14.89
C ILE A 24 -19.47 3.61 -13.43
N ALA A 25 -20.60 3.35 -12.77
CA ALA A 25 -20.81 3.71 -11.37
C ALA A 25 -19.88 2.94 -10.42
N GLU A 26 -19.71 1.64 -10.64
CA GLU A 26 -18.78 0.79 -9.89
C GLU A 26 -17.33 1.27 -10.03
N ARG A 27 -16.89 1.57 -11.26
CA ARG A 27 -15.54 2.12 -11.51
C ARG A 27 -15.31 3.46 -10.79
N ARG A 28 -16.32 4.33 -10.78
CA ARG A 28 -16.26 5.61 -10.04
C ARG A 28 -16.16 5.41 -8.53
N LEU A 29 -16.91 4.46 -7.99
CA LEU A 29 -16.86 4.13 -6.56
C LEU A 29 -15.48 3.58 -6.16
N LEU A 30 -14.94 2.63 -6.93
CA LEU A 30 -13.59 2.10 -6.71
C LEU A 30 -12.53 3.19 -6.81
N ALA A 31 -12.64 4.09 -7.80
CA ALA A 31 -11.74 5.24 -7.91
C ALA A 31 -11.81 6.15 -6.67
N SER A 32 -13.00 6.38 -6.12
CA SER A 32 -13.17 7.19 -4.89
C SER A 32 -12.50 6.55 -3.67
N PHE A 33 -12.57 5.22 -3.53
CA PHE A 33 -11.86 4.50 -2.48
C PHE A 33 -10.36 4.58 -2.66
N GLY A 34 -9.86 4.45 -3.89
CA GLY A 34 -8.43 4.62 -4.20
C GLY A 34 -7.92 6.01 -3.84
N GLN A 35 -8.67 7.07 -4.16
CA GLN A 35 -8.30 8.44 -3.79
C GLN A 35 -8.27 8.62 -2.27
N ARG A 36 -9.29 8.14 -1.56
CA ARG A 36 -9.32 8.25 -0.09
C ARG A 36 -8.22 7.45 0.57
N ALA A 37 -7.92 6.25 0.08
CA ALA A 37 -6.82 5.44 0.59
C ALA A 37 -5.47 6.16 0.41
N ARG A 38 -5.27 6.81 -0.74
CA ARG A 38 -4.09 7.62 -1.01
C ARG A 38 -3.94 8.79 -0.04
N GLU A 39 -5.02 9.53 0.23
CA GLU A 39 -5.02 10.62 1.23
C GLU A 39 -4.61 10.12 2.62
N VAL A 40 -5.19 9.00 3.06
CA VAL A 40 -4.86 8.37 4.35
C VAL A 40 -3.40 7.92 4.35
N ASN A 41 -2.90 7.33 3.26
CA ASN A 41 -1.52 6.91 3.14
C ASN A 41 -0.54 8.09 3.19
N LEU A 42 -0.86 9.22 2.56
CA LEU A 42 -0.06 10.45 2.69
C LEU A 42 0.00 10.95 4.14
N SER A 43 -1.10 10.88 4.88
CA SER A 43 -1.12 11.22 6.31
C SER A 43 -0.21 10.30 7.13
N ARG A 44 -0.25 8.98 6.87
CA ARG A 44 0.65 8.01 7.52
C ARG A 44 2.13 8.29 7.21
N VAL A 45 2.45 8.62 5.96
CA VAL A 45 3.82 9.02 5.55
C VAL A 45 4.26 10.29 6.29
N GLY A 46 3.37 11.27 6.45
CA GLY A 46 3.64 12.46 7.26
C GLY A 46 3.99 12.11 8.70
N ARG A 47 3.19 11.25 9.33
CA ARG A 47 3.43 10.80 10.71
C ARG A 47 4.72 10.00 10.85
N LEU A 48 5.03 9.13 9.88
CA LEU A 48 6.31 8.40 9.84
C LEU A 48 7.51 9.35 9.77
N SER A 49 7.40 10.44 9.01
CA SER A 49 8.47 11.46 8.94
C SER A 49 8.77 12.06 10.32
N GLU A 50 7.74 12.38 11.10
CA GLU A 50 7.90 12.91 12.47
C GLU A 50 8.56 11.88 13.40
N LEU A 51 8.21 10.59 13.25
CA LEU A 51 8.79 9.51 14.04
C LEU A 51 10.26 9.27 13.68
N PHE A 52 10.63 9.37 12.39
CA PHE A 52 12.04 9.39 11.98
C PHE A 52 12.79 10.58 12.57
N ASP A 53 12.22 11.79 12.56
CA ASP A 53 12.87 12.97 13.14
C ASP A 53 13.10 12.81 14.65
N ARG A 54 12.18 12.13 15.35
CA ARG A 54 12.38 11.73 16.75
C ARG A 54 13.49 10.69 16.90
N ALA A 55 13.56 9.70 16.00
CA ALA A 55 14.60 8.67 16.02
C ALA A 55 16.00 9.29 15.80
N ASP A 56 16.14 10.14 14.78
CA ASP A 56 17.37 10.85 14.45
C ASP A 56 17.87 11.73 15.61
N ALA A 57 16.94 12.25 16.41
CA ALA A 57 17.25 13.04 17.60
C ALA A 57 17.47 12.20 18.88
N GLY A 58 17.40 10.86 18.81
CA GLY A 58 17.50 9.98 19.97
C GLY A 58 16.34 10.11 20.96
N ARG A 59 15.16 10.55 20.49
CA ARG A 59 13.95 10.80 21.30
C ARG A 59 12.77 9.89 20.91
N LEU A 60 13.02 8.85 20.14
CA LEU A 60 12.01 7.85 19.82
C LEU A 60 12.02 6.79 20.93
N ASP A 61 10.88 6.64 21.59
CA ASP A 61 10.62 5.61 22.59
C ASP A 61 10.03 4.36 21.94
N GLU A 62 9.89 3.30 22.73
CA GLU A 62 9.35 2.01 22.27
C GLU A 62 7.90 2.14 21.76
N ASP A 63 7.09 3.01 22.36
CA ASP A 63 5.73 3.30 21.87
C ASP A 63 5.77 3.97 20.50
N GLY A 64 6.64 4.96 20.30
CA GLY A 64 6.86 5.60 19.01
C GLY A 64 7.42 4.64 17.95
N ARG A 65 8.30 3.72 18.33
CA ARG A 65 8.81 2.65 17.44
C ARG A 65 7.66 1.74 16.98
N ARG A 66 6.84 1.26 17.92
CA ARG A 66 5.66 0.42 17.63
C ARG A 66 4.63 1.16 16.78
N GLU A 67 4.44 2.46 17.04
CA GLU A 67 3.58 3.30 16.20
C GLU A 67 4.11 3.34 14.76
N ALA A 68 5.41 3.57 14.59
CA ALA A 68 6.04 3.63 13.26
C ALA A 68 5.93 2.30 12.51
N GLU A 69 6.23 1.18 13.17
CA GLU A 69 6.07 -0.16 12.62
C GLU A 69 4.63 -0.41 12.14
N ASN A 70 3.64 -0.11 12.99
CA ASN A 70 2.22 -0.29 12.64
C ASN A 70 1.77 0.59 11.48
N LEU A 71 2.24 1.84 11.41
CA LEU A 71 1.92 2.74 10.31
C LEU A 71 2.52 2.25 8.99
N ALA A 72 3.75 1.76 9.02
CA ALA A 72 4.41 1.16 7.87
C ALA A 72 3.67 -0.11 7.41
N HIS A 73 3.31 -1.00 8.33
CA HIS A 73 2.51 -2.19 8.03
C HIS A 73 1.17 -1.85 7.36
N GLN A 74 0.46 -0.86 7.88
CA GLN A 74 -0.80 -0.39 7.28
C GLN A 74 -0.59 0.19 5.87
N LEU A 75 0.53 0.88 5.64
CA LEU A 75 0.89 1.38 4.32
C LEU A 75 1.14 0.23 3.33
N VAL A 76 1.87 -0.81 3.74
CA VAL A 76 2.10 -2.01 2.91
C VAL A 76 0.78 -2.60 2.43
N GLY A 77 -0.13 -2.88 3.36
CA GLY A 77 -1.42 -3.50 3.06
C GLY A 77 -2.34 -2.59 2.24
N SER A 78 -2.43 -1.30 2.61
CA SER A 78 -3.28 -0.35 1.89
C SER A 78 -2.78 -0.09 0.48
N ALA A 79 -1.49 0.20 0.29
CA ALA A 79 -0.91 0.44 -1.03
C ALA A 79 -1.05 -0.79 -1.94
N GLY A 80 -0.82 -2.00 -1.40
CA GLY A 80 -1.01 -3.25 -2.15
C GLY A 80 -2.45 -3.46 -2.59
N THR A 81 -3.43 -3.20 -1.71
CA THR A 81 -4.87 -3.33 -2.02
C THR A 81 -5.31 -2.42 -3.16
N PHE A 82 -4.74 -1.21 -3.25
CA PHE A 82 -5.11 -0.21 -4.26
C PHE A 82 -4.14 -0.15 -5.46
N GLY A 83 -3.34 -1.20 -5.68
CA GLY A 83 -2.51 -1.36 -6.88
C GLY A 83 -1.26 -0.48 -6.93
N GLN A 84 -0.83 0.09 -5.80
CA GLN A 84 0.36 0.93 -5.68
C GLN A 84 1.56 0.05 -5.28
N ALA A 85 2.01 -0.81 -6.20
CA ALA A 85 3.03 -1.81 -5.92
C ALA A 85 4.37 -1.22 -5.46
N GLY A 86 4.80 -0.10 -6.06
CA GLY A 86 6.03 0.59 -5.65
C GLY A 86 5.92 1.06 -4.20
N ALA A 87 4.83 1.76 -3.86
CA ALA A 87 4.60 2.26 -2.52
C ALA A 87 4.49 1.12 -1.50
N SER A 88 3.88 -0.01 -1.86
CA SER A 88 3.84 -1.18 -0.97
C SER A 88 5.25 -1.71 -0.68
N LEU A 89 6.12 -1.82 -1.69
CA LEU A 89 7.51 -2.27 -1.52
C LEU A 89 8.36 -1.31 -0.70
N GLU A 90 8.22 0.00 -0.93
CA GLU A 90 8.95 1.00 -0.15
C GLU A 90 8.49 1.03 1.32
N ALA A 91 7.20 0.77 1.58
CA ALA A 91 6.67 0.66 2.94
C ALA A 91 7.22 -0.55 3.70
N VAL A 92 7.52 -1.67 3.01
CA VAL A 92 8.16 -2.85 3.62
C VAL A 92 9.56 -2.50 4.15
N GLU A 93 10.32 -1.68 3.43
CA GLU A 93 11.65 -1.25 3.89
C GLU A 93 11.57 -0.39 5.16
N VAL A 94 10.56 0.46 5.27
CA VAL A 94 10.29 1.26 6.49
C VAL A 94 9.82 0.36 7.63
N GLU A 95 8.92 -0.59 7.37
CA GLU A 95 8.42 -1.55 8.35
C GLU A 95 9.57 -2.38 8.94
N ARG A 96 10.43 -2.94 8.10
CA ARG A 96 11.60 -3.72 8.52
C ARG A 96 12.55 -2.92 9.41
N TYR A 97 12.74 -1.64 9.13
CA TYR A 97 13.60 -0.78 9.95
C TYR A 97 13.05 -0.64 11.37
N PHE A 98 11.74 -0.42 11.52
CA PHE A 98 11.14 -0.27 12.84
C PHE A 98 10.86 -1.60 13.54
N ALA A 99 10.71 -2.73 12.84
CA ALA A 99 10.42 -4.04 13.42
C ALA A 99 11.57 -4.69 14.20
N VAL A 100 12.80 -4.17 14.13
CA VAL A 100 13.95 -4.74 14.86
C VAL A 100 13.85 -4.40 16.35
N THR A 101 13.78 -5.41 17.22
CA THR A 101 13.73 -5.27 18.69
C THR A 101 15.10 -5.43 19.36
N ASP A 102 15.24 -4.90 20.58
CA ASP A 102 16.50 -4.77 21.36
C ASP A 102 17.31 -6.06 21.55
N GLU A 103 16.74 -7.27 21.40
CA GLU A 103 17.52 -8.51 21.47
C GLU A 103 18.41 -8.74 20.22
N GLY A 104 18.21 -7.96 19.15
CA GLY A 104 19.11 -7.86 17.99
C GLY A 104 19.41 -6.43 17.53
N ALA A 105 18.79 -5.42 18.14
CA ALA A 105 18.87 -4.02 17.74
C ALA A 105 19.76 -3.20 18.69
N ALA A 106 21.06 -3.17 18.43
CA ALA A 106 21.66 -1.84 18.41
C ALA A 106 20.97 -1.11 17.26
N TRP A 107 19.95 -0.30 17.53
CA TRP A 107 19.31 0.68 16.64
C TRP A 107 20.17 0.93 15.40
N SER A 108 19.80 0.17 14.37
CA SER A 108 20.48 -0.14 13.11
C SER A 108 21.52 0.88 12.63
N ALA A 109 22.72 0.38 12.28
CA ALA A 109 23.83 1.13 11.68
C ALA A 109 23.33 2.24 10.73
N ALA A 110 23.97 3.42 10.75
CA ALA A 110 23.56 4.61 9.97
C ALA A 110 23.13 4.33 8.51
N ALA A 111 23.67 3.29 7.88
CA ALA A 111 23.25 2.80 6.57
C ALA A 111 21.77 2.34 6.50
N GLY A 112 21.25 1.64 7.51
CA GLY A 112 19.86 1.20 7.59
C GLY A 112 18.88 2.35 7.77
N ALA A 113 19.19 3.28 8.68
CA ALA A 113 18.39 4.50 8.88
C ALA A 113 18.34 5.36 7.59
N ALA A 114 19.48 5.58 6.94
CA ALA A 114 19.53 6.33 5.68
C ALA A 114 18.78 5.62 4.54
N GLY A 115 18.78 4.27 4.53
CA GLY A 115 18.00 3.46 3.59
C GLY A 115 16.49 3.67 3.78
N ALA A 116 16.03 3.53 5.02
CA ALA A 116 14.62 3.67 5.37
C ALA A 116 14.11 5.11 5.15
N ARG A 117 14.94 6.13 5.43
CA ARG A 117 14.61 7.54 5.12
C ARG A 117 14.40 7.75 3.63
N ARG A 118 15.31 7.22 2.78
CA ARG A 118 15.14 7.29 1.32
C ARG A 118 13.90 6.56 0.84
N ALA A 119 13.53 5.44 1.48
CA ALA A 119 12.29 4.73 1.17
C ALA A 119 11.06 5.59 1.51
N LEU A 120 11.07 6.30 2.65
CA LEU A 120 10.03 7.26 3.01
C LEU A 120 9.90 8.41 2.02
N ASP A 121 11.01 8.96 1.54
CA ASP A 121 10.99 10.02 0.52
C ASP A 121 10.38 9.52 -0.80
N ARG A 122 10.70 8.27 -1.21
CA ARG A 122 10.11 7.63 -2.40
C ARG A 122 8.62 7.35 -2.21
N LEU A 123 8.20 6.86 -1.04
CA LEU A 123 6.78 6.70 -0.68
C LEU A 123 6.01 8.01 -0.87
N ARG A 124 6.54 9.11 -0.33
CA ARG A 124 5.91 10.42 -0.46
C ARG A 124 5.79 10.85 -1.91
N ALA A 125 6.84 10.67 -2.70
CA ALA A 125 6.86 11.03 -4.12
C ALA A 125 5.89 10.17 -4.96
N GLU A 126 5.77 8.87 -4.66
CA GLU A 126 4.86 7.96 -5.36
C GLU A 126 3.40 8.27 -5.04
N LEU A 127 3.08 8.47 -3.77
CA LEU A 127 1.73 8.83 -3.32
C LEU A 127 1.32 10.26 -3.69
N ALA A 128 2.25 11.10 -4.18
CA ALA A 128 1.96 12.46 -4.64
C ALA A 128 1.67 12.57 -6.15
N ARG A 129 1.85 11.50 -6.94
CA ARG A 129 1.55 11.45 -8.39
C ARG A 129 0.10 11.13 -8.67
#